data_AF-C5BF03-F1
#
_entry.id   AF-C5BF03-F1
#
_cell.length_a   1.000
_cell.length_b   1.000
_cell.length_c   1.000
_cell.angle_alpha   90.00
_cell.angle_beta   90.00
_cell.angle_gamma   90.00
#
_symmetry.space_group_name_H-M   'P 1'
#
loop_
_entity.id
_entity.type
_entity.pdbx_description
1 polymer ?
#
loop_
_entity_poly.entity_id
_entity_poly.type
_entity_poly.pdbx_seq_one_letter_code
_entity_poly.pdbx_strand_id
1 'polypeptide(L)'
;MWYQYTLVLRARPRGFYLITAEMIVGLPVWCQVPVELLHLLLQHTSASLTLNESCDPSVRYDMDGYFSRTAADATPYAHGDEGADEMPAHIVSSLLGVSLTVCQGAGVAA
;
A
#
# COMPACT_ATOMS: atom_id res chain seq x y z
N MET A 1 5.07 -3.19 25.64
CA MET A 1 3.94 -4.03 25.19
C MET A 1 3.82 -3.84 23.69
N TRP A 2 3.62 -4.90 22.91
CA TRP A 2 3.39 -4.83 21.46
C TRP A 2 2.03 -5.45 21.17
N TYR A 3 1.26 -4.82 20.27
CA TYR A 3 -0.03 -5.33 19.81
C TYR A 3 0.11 -5.76 18.36
N GLN A 4 -0.59 -6.84 18.00
CA GLN A 4 -0.62 -7.34 16.63
C GLN A 4 -2.07 -7.59 16.23
N TYR A 5 -2.42 -7.11 15.05
CA TYR A 5 -3.75 -7.29 14.46
C TYR A 5 -3.59 -7.69 13.00
N THR A 6 -4.51 -8.52 12.52
CA THR A 6 -4.65 -8.82 11.10
C THR A 6 -5.89 -8.13 10.58
N LEU A 7 -5.73 -7.38 9.49
CA LEU A 7 -6.81 -6.67 8.81
C LEU A 7 -7.01 -7.26 7.43
N VAL A 8 -8.26 -7.35 7.00
CA VAL A 8 -8.60 -7.70 5.62
C VAL A 8 -9.08 -6.44 4.93
N LEU A 9 -8.31 -5.98 3.95
CA LEU A 9 -8.69 -4.85 3.11
C LEU A 9 -9.65 -5.31 2.02
N ARG A 10 -10.53 -4.42 1.57
CA ARG A 10 -11.39 -4.66 0.41
C ARG A 10 -10.55 -4.90 -0.84
N ALA A 11 -10.90 -5.93 -1.59
CA ALA A 11 -10.33 -6.19 -2.92
C ALA A 11 -10.67 -5.02 -3.85
N ARG A 12 -9.68 -4.61 -4.65
CA ARG A 12 -9.80 -3.52 -5.63
C ARG A 12 -9.11 -3.97 -6.93
N PRO A 13 -9.58 -3.52 -8.10
CA PRO A 13 -8.83 -3.71 -9.33
C PRO A 13 -7.50 -2.95 -9.26
N ARG A 14 -6.60 -3.17 -10.22
CA ARG A 14 -5.32 -2.45 -10.32
C ARG A 14 -5.52 -0.93 -10.18
N GLY A 15 -4.65 -0.29 -9.40
CA GLY A 15 -4.62 1.15 -9.21
C GLY A 15 -4.10 1.57 -7.83
N PHE A 16 -4.06 2.89 -7.59
CA PHE A 16 -3.68 3.49 -6.30
C PHE A 16 -4.91 3.91 -5.50
N TYR A 17 -4.99 3.47 -4.25
CA TYR A 17 -6.14 3.70 -3.39
C TYR A 17 -5.75 4.23 -2.01
N LEU A 18 -6.56 5.14 -1.48
CA LEU A 18 -6.46 5.53 -0.08
C LEU A 18 -7.04 4.41 0.79
N ILE A 19 -6.24 3.91 1.71
CA ILE A 19 -6.65 2.87 2.67
C ILE A 19 -6.69 3.39 4.11
N THR A 20 -6.27 4.63 4.37
CA THR A 20 -6.14 5.22 5.71
C THR A 20 -7.41 5.08 6.55
N ALA A 21 -8.57 5.41 5.98
CA ALA A 21 -9.85 5.29 6.69
C ALA A 21 -10.21 3.84 7.05
N GLU A 22 -9.95 2.91 6.13
CA GLU A 22 -10.17 1.47 6.34
C GLU A 22 -9.24 0.93 7.43
N MET A 23 -7.98 1.38 7.45
CA MET A 23 -7.03 1.03 8.50
C MET A 23 -7.47 1.59 9.85
N ILE A 24 -7.87 2.87 9.93
CA ILE A 24 -8.30 3.52 11.17
C ILE A 24 -9.46 2.76 11.81
N VAL A 25 -10.45 2.38 11.02
CA VAL A 25 -11.58 1.56 11.49
C VAL A 25 -11.12 0.17 11.94
N GLY A 26 -10.16 -0.40 11.23
CA GLY A 26 -9.66 -1.76 11.46
C GLY A 26 -8.80 -1.93 12.72
N LEU A 27 -8.00 -0.94 13.11
CA LEU A 27 -7.22 -1.01 14.35
C LEU A 27 -7.89 -0.13 15.40
N PRO A 28 -8.59 -0.65 16.42
CA PRO A 28 -9.31 0.22 17.36
C PRO A 28 -8.42 0.94 18.38
N VAL A 29 -7.10 0.73 18.37
CA VAL A 29 -6.19 1.08 19.48
C VAL A 29 -5.10 2.11 19.12
N TRP A 30 -5.17 2.79 17.97
CA TRP A 30 -4.12 3.74 17.50
C TRP A 30 -3.75 4.88 18.46
N CYS A 31 -4.58 5.16 19.46
CA CYS A 31 -4.53 6.39 20.25
C CYS A 31 -4.22 6.19 21.73
N GLN A 32 -3.77 5.00 22.14
CA GLN A 32 -3.61 4.69 23.57
C GLN A 32 -2.18 4.88 24.11
N VAL A 33 -1.17 5.06 23.26
CA VAL A 33 0.22 5.27 23.70
C VAL A 33 0.82 6.57 23.11
N PRO A 34 1.57 7.37 23.89
CA PRO A 34 2.02 8.72 23.48
C PRO A 34 2.99 8.79 22.29
N VAL A 35 3.72 7.70 22.04
CA VAL A 35 4.62 7.56 20.90
C VAL A 35 4.53 6.12 20.44
N GLU A 36 3.91 5.90 19.29
CA GLU A 36 3.70 4.57 18.73
C GLU A 36 4.47 4.40 17.42
N LEU A 37 5.27 3.34 17.38
CA LEU A 37 5.80 2.80 16.13
C LEU A 37 4.75 1.85 15.57
N LEU A 38 4.14 2.23 14.46
CA LEU A 38 3.22 1.37 13.72
C LEU A 38 3.99 0.68 12.59
N HIS A 39 4.10 -0.64 12.66
CA HIS A 39 4.61 -1.45 11.56
C HIS A 39 3.45 -2.12 10.82
N LEU A 40 3.36 -1.84 9.53
CA LEU A 40 2.38 -2.39 8.62
C LEU A 40 3.08 -3.38 7.69
N LEU A 41 2.56 -4.59 7.60
CA LEU A 41 3.01 -5.61 6.66
C LEU A 41 1.82 -6.11 5.84
N LEU A 42 1.89 -5.94 4.54
CA LEU A 42 0.96 -6.52 3.59
C LEU A 42 1.38 -7.96 3.29
N GLN A 43 0.47 -8.90 3.55
CA GLN A 43 0.70 -10.33 3.31
C GLN A 43 0.31 -10.73 1.87
N HIS A 44 0.77 -9.94 0.90
CA HIS A 44 0.50 -10.14 -0.53
C HIS A 44 1.77 -9.84 -1.34
N THR A 45 1.98 -10.55 -2.43
CA THR A 45 3.22 -10.45 -3.24
C THR A 45 3.06 -9.58 -4.48
N SER A 46 1.83 -9.37 -4.95
CA SER A 46 1.49 -8.53 -6.12
C SER A 46 0.72 -7.25 -5.74
N ALA A 47 0.87 -6.79 -4.50
CA ALA A 47 0.35 -5.50 -4.04
C ALA A 47 1.35 -4.84 -3.08
N SER A 48 1.27 -3.52 -2.93
CA SER A 48 2.23 -2.74 -2.16
C SER A 48 1.56 -1.74 -1.21
N LEU A 49 2.33 -1.27 -0.24
CA LEU A 49 1.96 -0.15 0.63
C LEU A 49 2.90 1.02 0.37
N THR A 50 2.34 2.23 0.27
CA THR A 50 3.12 3.46 0.13
C THR A 50 2.50 4.59 0.96
N LEU A 51 3.34 5.48 1.48
CA LEU A 51 2.93 6.72 2.13
C LEU A 51 3.21 7.88 1.18
N ASN A 52 2.17 8.61 0.81
CA ASN A 52 2.27 9.71 -0.17
C ASN A 52 1.19 10.76 0.13
N GLU A 53 1.23 11.88 -0.58
CA GLU A 53 0.24 12.96 -0.50
C GLU A 53 -1.17 12.44 -0.79
N SER A 54 -2.12 12.83 0.06
CA SER A 54 -3.54 12.48 -0.06
C SER A 54 -4.45 13.69 -0.35
N CYS A 55 -3.91 14.91 -0.37
CA CYS A 55 -4.65 16.14 -0.60
C CYS A 55 -5.10 16.27 -2.07
N ASP A 56 -4.17 16.11 -3.01
CA ASP A 56 -4.47 16.17 -4.44
C ASP A 56 -4.76 14.76 -5.01
N PRO A 57 -5.97 14.50 -5.54
CA PRO A 57 -6.27 13.22 -6.19
C PRO A 57 -5.40 12.96 -7.44
N SER A 58 -4.81 13.98 -8.06
CA SER A 58 -3.94 13.85 -9.23
C SER A 58 -2.72 12.96 -8.95
N VAL A 59 -2.19 12.98 -7.72
CA VAL A 59 -1.03 12.17 -7.31
C VAL A 59 -1.30 10.68 -7.54
N ARG A 60 -2.50 10.19 -7.21
CA ARG A 60 -2.83 8.77 -7.44
C ARG A 60 -2.94 8.43 -8.92
N TYR A 61 -3.47 9.36 -9.72
CA TYR A 61 -3.56 9.20 -11.16
C TYR A 61 -2.18 9.17 -11.81
N ASP A 62 -1.29 10.08 -11.43
CA ASP A 62 0.07 10.15 -11.97
C ASP A 62 0.92 8.95 -11.56
N MET A 63 0.77 8.48 -10.31
CA MET A 63 1.42 7.26 -9.82
C MET A 63 0.95 6.04 -10.63
N ASP A 64 -0.35 5.87 -10.81
CA ASP A 64 -0.91 4.78 -11.62
C ASP A 64 -0.42 4.84 -13.07
N GLY A 65 -0.44 6.04 -13.67
CA GLY A 65 0.06 6.26 -15.02
C GLY A 65 1.56 5.98 -15.17
N TYR A 66 2.38 6.37 -14.18
CA TYR A 66 3.81 6.09 -14.18
C TYR A 66 4.08 4.59 -14.14
N PHE A 67 3.50 3.87 -13.17
CA PHE A 67 3.74 2.44 -13.01
C PHE A 67 3.14 1.59 -14.13
N SER A 68 2.03 2.02 -14.72
CA SER A 68 1.46 1.36 -15.90
C SER A 68 2.29 1.51 -17.16
N ARG A 69 3.17 2.53 -17.23
CA ARG A 69 4.16 2.66 -18.30
C ARG A 69 5.46 1.92 -18.01
N THR A 70 5.92 1.91 -16.76
CA THR A 70 7.21 1.30 -16.40
C THR A 70 7.12 -0.21 -16.19
N ALA A 71 6.00 -0.70 -15.66
CA ALA A 71 5.64 -2.11 -15.55
C ALA A 71 4.37 -2.34 -16.39
N ALA A 72 4.55 -2.41 -17.71
CA ALA A 72 3.46 -2.49 -18.68
C ALA A 72 3.00 -3.93 -18.90
N ASP A 73 1.68 -4.14 -18.91
CA ASP A 73 1.03 -5.46 -19.01
C ASP A 73 1.31 -6.19 -20.34
N ALA A 74 1.62 -5.45 -21.40
CA ALA A 74 1.91 -6.00 -22.73
C ALA A 74 3.38 -6.39 -22.94
N THR A 75 4.23 -6.28 -21.91
CA THR A 75 5.63 -6.68 -22.00
C THR A 75 5.74 -8.20 -21.94
N PRO A 76 6.56 -8.86 -22.77
CA PRO A 76 6.70 -10.32 -22.77
C PRO A 76 7.53 -10.80 -21.57
N TYR A 77 6.97 -10.71 -20.37
CA TYR A 77 7.56 -11.30 -19.18
C TYR A 77 7.47 -12.84 -19.28
N ALA A 78 8.49 -13.51 -18.74
CA ALA A 78 8.53 -14.98 -18.73
C ALA A 78 7.53 -15.61 -17.74
N HIS A 79 7.07 -14.83 -16.75
CA HIS A 79 6.04 -15.21 -15.79
C HIS A 79 4.75 -14.45 -16.15
N GLY A 80 3.63 -15.16 -16.21
CA GLY A 80 2.35 -14.64 -16.72
C GLY A 80 1.30 -15.75 -16.81
N ASP A 81 1.38 -16.73 -15.91
CA ASP A 81 0.48 -17.89 -15.90
C ASP A 81 -0.92 -17.50 -15.37
N GLU A 82 -1.03 -16.38 -14.64
CA GLU A 82 -2.27 -15.89 -14.01
C GLU A 82 -2.88 -14.68 -14.73
N GLY A 83 -2.21 -14.11 -15.73
CA GLY A 83 -2.70 -12.98 -16.51
C GLY A 83 -1.60 -12.02 -16.96
N ALA A 84 -1.97 -11.10 -17.85
CA ALA A 84 -1.03 -10.10 -18.38
C ALA A 84 -0.57 -9.08 -17.32
N ASP A 85 -1.33 -8.91 -16.23
CA ASP A 85 -1.05 -7.99 -15.13
C ASP A 85 -0.29 -8.61 -13.95
N GLU A 86 -0.08 -9.93 -13.95
CA GLU A 86 0.60 -10.68 -12.86
C GLU A 86 2.02 -10.16 -12.61
N MET A 87 2.91 -10.28 -13.60
CA MET A 87 4.29 -9.83 -13.46
C MET A 87 4.44 -8.32 -13.24
N PRO A 88 3.70 -7.45 -13.96
CA PRO A 88 3.66 -6.03 -13.64
C PRO A 88 3.38 -5.76 -12.16
N ALA A 89 2.39 -6.44 -11.57
CA ALA A 89 2.02 -6.26 -10.19
C ALA A 89 3.13 -6.70 -9.22
N HIS A 90 3.85 -7.79 -9.53
CA HIS A 90 5.04 -8.20 -8.77
C HIS A 90 6.20 -7.20 -8.85
N ILE A 91 6.44 -6.61 -10.03
CA ILE A 91 7.48 -5.58 -10.20
C ILE A 91 7.15 -4.34 -9.37
N VAL A 92 5.92 -3.83 -9.48
CA VAL A 92 5.47 -2.65 -8.71
C VAL A 92 5.54 -2.95 -7.21
N SER A 93 5.07 -4.13 -6.80
CA SER A 93 5.16 -4.61 -5.41
C SER A 93 6.60 -4.61 -4.88
N SER A 94 7.55 -5.11 -5.68
CA SER A 94 8.97 -5.15 -5.31
C SER A 94 9.61 -3.76 -5.23
N LEU A 95 9.14 -2.80 -6.04
CA LEU A 95 9.67 -1.43 -6.06
C LEU A 95 9.13 -0.57 -4.91
N LEU A 96 7.82 -0.65 -4.63
CA LEU A 96 7.17 0.13 -3.58
C LEU A 96 7.31 -0.53 -2.20
N GLY A 97 7.41 -1.85 -2.16
CA GLY A 97 7.49 -2.63 -0.94
C GLY A 97 6.13 -3.00 -0.37
N VAL A 98 6.14 -4.05 0.45
CA VAL A 98 4.97 -4.61 1.12
C VAL A 98 4.87 -4.15 2.58
N SER A 99 5.82 -3.34 3.06
CA SER A 99 5.89 -2.94 4.46
C SER A 99 6.10 -1.45 4.62
N LEU A 100 5.43 -0.84 5.60
CA LEU A 100 5.64 0.53 6.03
C LEU A 100 5.87 0.57 7.53
N THR A 101 6.81 1.39 7.98
CA THR A 101 6.97 1.72 9.39
C THR A 101 6.71 3.19 9.55
N VAL A 102 5.67 3.53 10.31
CA VAL A 102 5.23 4.91 10.56
C VAL A 102 5.43 5.22 12.03
N CYS A 103 6.04 6.35 12.32
CA CYS A 103 6.19 6.87 13.69
C CYS A 103 5.12 7.92 13.93
N GLN A 104 4.33 7.76 14.99
CA GLN A 104 3.46 8.83 15.48
C GLN A 104 4.12 9.50 16.69
N GLY A 105 4.50 10.78 16.52
CA GLY A 105 4.84 11.64 17.66
C GLY A 105 3.57 12.20 18.30
N ALA A 106 3.68 12.74 19.51
CA ALA A 106 2.60 13.44 20.23
C ALA A 106 2.11 14.75 19.55
N GLY A 107 2.41 14.95 18.26
CA GLY A 107 2.04 16.11 17.46
C GLY A 107 1.70 15.69 16.03
N VAL A 108 0.48 16.05 15.63
CA VAL A 108 -0.15 16.11 14.30
C VAL A 108 0.54 15.30 13.18
N ALA A 109 -0.09 14.19 12.78
CA ALA A 109 0.02 13.70 11.42
C ALA A 109 -0.72 14.69 10.51
N ALA A 110 0.03 15.40 9.66
CA ALA A 110 -0.52 16.23 8.59
C ALA A 110 -0.96 15.36 7.41
#